data_AF-A0A399RFN4-F1
#
_entry.id   AF-A0A399RFN4-F1
#
_cell.length_a   1.000
_cell.length_b   1.000
_cell.length_c   1.000
_cell.angle_alpha   90.00
_cell.angle_beta   90.00
_cell.angle_gamma   90.00
#
_symmetry.space_group_name_H-M   'P 1'
#
loop_
_entity.id
_entity.type
_entity.pdbx_description
1 polymer ?
#
loop_
_entity_poly.entity_id
_entity_poly.type
_entity_poly.pdbx_seq_one_letter_code
_entity_poly.pdbx_strand_id
1 'polypeptide(L)'
;MKLIHIAPASLLFIAACGGGGNDKQAIVDACVADGSSDQATCECMADAAEKNLDGKLFSMLADAARDGSEATEEIMGDLTPEQQTQFMSFAMQAAMTCGMGE
;
A
#
# COMPACT_ATOMS: atom_id res chain seq x y z
N MET A 1 -39.28 -30.52 -22.72
CA MET A 1 -37.91 -30.99 -22.43
C MET A 1 -37.17 -29.87 -21.72
N LYS A 2 -36.52 -30.25 -20.63
CA LYS A 2 -35.77 -29.44 -19.67
C LYS A 2 -34.48 -28.95 -20.30
N LEU A 3 -34.05 -27.73 -19.99
CA LEU A 3 -32.66 -27.35 -19.71
C LEU A 3 -32.67 -25.96 -19.08
N ILE A 4 -32.90 -25.99 -17.77
CA ILE A 4 -32.57 -24.94 -16.82
C ILE A 4 -31.05 -24.99 -16.68
N HIS A 5 -30.35 -23.92 -17.06
CA HIS A 5 -28.97 -23.69 -16.61
C HIS A 5 -28.96 -22.59 -15.56
N ILE A 6 -28.53 -23.02 -14.38
CA ILE A 6 -28.30 -22.30 -13.15
C ILE A 6 -26.89 -21.70 -13.21
N ALA A 7 -26.80 -20.38 -12.96
CA ALA A 7 -25.72 -19.64 -12.29
C ALA A 7 -24.30 -19.53 -12.92
N PRO A 8 -23.48 -18.54 -12.52
CA PRO A 8 -23.76 -17.38 -11.66
C PRO A 8 -23.52 -16.02 -12.32
N ALA A 9 -24.13 -15.00 -11.73
CA ALA A 9 -23.71 -13.61 -11.90
C ALA A 9 -22.25 -13.44 -11.42
N SER A 10 -21.34 -13.15 -12.34
CA SER A 10 -20.04 -12.56 -12.01
C SER A 10 -20.22 -11.06 -11.80
N LEU A 11 -20.94 -10.71 -10.73
CA LEU A 11 -20.63 -9.52 -9.96
C LEU A 11 -19.48 -9.89 -9.02
N LEU A 12 -18.60 -8.93 -8.73
CA LEU A 12 -17.38 -8.98 -7.91
C LEU A 12 -16.09 -9.17 -8.70
N PHE A 13 -15.53 -8.07 -9.20
CA PHE A 13 -14.43 -7.46 -8.47
C PHE A 13 -14.66 -5.96 -8.40
N ILE A 14 -15.03 -5.57 -7.19
CA ILE A 14 -14.97 -4.22 -6.68
C ILE A 14 -13.51 -3.74 -6.88
N ALA A 15 -13.26 -2.91 -7.88
CA ALA A 15 -12.05 -2.09 -7.95
C ALA A 15 -12.27 -0.72 -7.28
N ALA A 16 -13.30 -0.58 -6.42
CA ALA A 16 -13.68 0.70 -5.83
C ALA A 16 -14.43 0.61 -4.48
N CYS A 17 -14.14 -0.37 -3.62
CA CYS A 17 -14.66 -0.42 -2.25
C CYS A 17 -13.57 -0.95 -1.33
N GLY A 18 -12.78 -0.02 -0.81
CA GLY A 18 -11.80 -0.25 0.25
C GLY A 18 -11.69 0.95 1.19
N GLY A 19 -12.72 1.80 1.23
CA GLY A 19 -12.87 2.81 2.27
C GLY A 19 -13.25 2.10 3.57
N GLY A 20 -12.23 1.74 4.36
CA GLY A 20 -12.40 1.16 5.69
C GLY A 20 -11.80 -0.25 5.82
N GLY A 21 -10.51 -0.30 6.13
CA GLY A 21 -9.88 -1.53 6.63
C GLY A 21 -8.41 -1.64 6.25
N ASN A 22 -7.54 -1.14 7.12
CA ASN A 22 -6.08 -1.34 7.16
C ASN A 22 -5.28 -0.63 6.06
N ASP A 23 -4.82 0.60 6.37
CA ASP A 23 -3.78 1.33 5.65
C ASP A 23 -2.56 0.45 5.33
N LYS A 24 -2.19 -0.43 6.27
CA LYS A 24 -1.16 -1.46 6.09
C LYS A 24 -1.44 -2.37 4.88
N GLN A 25 -2.66 -2.87 4.71
CA GLN A 25 -2.99 -3.76 3.59
C GLN A 25 -2.92 -3.03 2.25
N ALA A 26 -3.39 -1.78 2.18
CA ALA A 26 -3.29 -0.99 0.95
C ALA A 26 -1.84 -0.84 0.47
N ILE A 27 -0.91 -0.61 1.40
CA ILE A 27 0.53 -0.51 1.11
C ILE A 27 1.09 -1.86 0.65
N VAL A 28 0.72 -2.96 1.32
CA VAL A 28 1.17 -4.31 0.93
C VAL A 28 0.66 -4.69 -0.45
N ASP A 29 -0.64 -4.50 -0.71
CA ASP A 29 -1.26 -4.84 -1.99
C ASP A 29 -0.65 -4.04 -3.13
N ALA A 30 -0.41 -2.74 -2.94
CA ALA A 30 0.26 -1.91 -3.95
C ALA A 30 1.71 -2.37 -4.21
N CYS A 31 2.46 -2.68 -3.17
CA CYS A 31 3.84 -3.17 -3.27
C CYS A 31 3.92 -4.52 -4.01
N VAL A 32 3.01 -5.45 -3.72
CA VAL A 32 2.94 -6.75 -4.41
C VAL A 32 2.45 -6.59 -5.85
N ALA A 33 1.48 -5.69 -6.08
CA ALA A 33 0.93 -5.43 -7.41
C ALA A 33 1.95 -4.77 -8.36
N ASP A 34 2.85 -3.94 -7.82
CA ASP A 34 3.98 -3.36 -8.56
C ASP A 34 5.00 -4.42 -9.01
N GLY A 35 5.02 -5.59 -8.34
CA GLY A 35 5.91 -6.70 -8.65
C GLY A 35 7.36 -6.48 -8.24
N SER A 36 7.64 -5.38 -7.54
CA SER A 36 8.99 -5.00 -7.08
C SER A 36 9.50 -5.84 -5.91
N SER A 37 8.63 -6.57 -5.20
CA SER A 37 8.99 -7.33 -4.00
C SER A 37 7.99 -8.44 -3.68
N ASP A 38 8.45 -9.48 -2.98
CA ASP A 38 7.59 -10.56 -2.47
C ASP A 38 6.66 -10.07 -1.35
N GLN A 39 5.57 -10.80 -1.13
CA GLN A 39 4.57 -10.46 -0.10
C GLN A 39 5.20 -10.26 1.29
N ALA A 40 6.17 -11.09 1.69
CA ALA A 40 6.84 -10.97 2.99
C ALA A 40 7.64 -9.65 3.11
N THR A 41 8.29 -9.24 2.03
CA THR A 41 9.04 -7.96 1.98
C THR A 41 8.07 -6.79 2.04
N CYS A 42 6.96 -6.84 1.28
CA CYS A 42 5.94 -5.81 1.31
C CYS A 42 5.25 -5.69 2.69
N GLU A 43 4.96 -6.82 3.35
CA GLU A 43 4.44 -6.84 4.72
C GLU A 43 5.43 -6.24 5.72
N CYS A 44 6.73 -6.52 5.58
CA CYS A 44 7.79 -5.93 6.39
C CYS A 44 7.88 -4.41 6.18
N MET A 45 7.82 -3.93 4.93
CA MET A 45 7.84 -2.50 4.64
C MET A 45 6.63 -1.77 5.21
N ALA A 46 5.44 -2.35 5.07
CA ALA A 46 4.21 -1.76 5.61
C ALA A 46 4.20 -1.72 7.15
N ASP A 47 4.75 -2.75 7.81
CA ASP A 47 4.91 -2.78 9.28
C ASP A 47 5.95 -1.77 9.77
N ALA A 48 7.08 -1.66 9.06
CA ALA A 48 8.09 -0.65 9.34
C ALA A 48 7.53 0.77 9.10
N ALA A 49 6.66 0.97 8.11
CA ALA A 49 6.02 2.26 7.87
C ALA A 49 5.08 2.63 9.01
N GLU A 50 4.24 1.70 9.46
CA GLU A 50 3.32 1.90 10.59
C GLU A 50 4.05 2.24 11.90
N LYS A 51 5.23 1.64 12.12
CA LYS A 51 6.02 1.86 13.34
C LYS A 51 6.87 3.12 13.32
N ASN A 52 7.39 3.51 12.16
CA ASN A 52 8.38 4.60 12.05
C ASN A 52 7.78 5.91 11.53
N LEU A 53 6.66 5.84 10.80
CA LEU A 53 5.98 7.02 10.32
C LEU A 53 4.87 7.42 11.29
N ASP A 54 4.70 8.73 11.49
CA ASP A 54 3.52 9.23 12.19
C ASP A 54 2.24 8.88 11.41
N GLY A 55 1.12 8.70 12.12
CA GLY A 55 -0.13 8.25 11.53
C GLY A 55 -0.61 9.08 10.33
N LYS A 56 -0.29 10.39 10.29
CA LYS A 56 -0.59 11.26 9.13
C LYS A 56 0.22 10.87 7.89
N LEU A 57 1.52 10.59 8.05
CA LEU A 57 2.43 10.16 6.98
C LEU A 57 2.09 8.74 6.52
N PHE A 58 1.77 7.84 7.45
CA PHE A 58 1.37 6.48 7.14
C PHE A 58 0.06 6.43 6.35
N SER A 59 -0.94 7.20 6.76
CA SER A 59 -2.21 7.28 6.02
C SER A 59 -2.03 7.92 4.65
N MET A 60 -1.18 8.96 4.53
CA MET A 60 -0.79 9.52 3.23
C MET A 60 -0.11 8.50 2.30
N LEU A 61 0.80 7.66 2.84
CA LEU A 61 1.42 6.59 2.08
C LEU A 61 0.40 5.54 1.62
N ALA A 62 -0.56 5.20 2.48
CA ALA A 62 -1.64 4.29 2.13
C ALA A 62 -2.59 4.87 1.08
N ASP A 63 -2.88 6.16 1.13
CA ASP A 63 -3.68 6.84 0.10
C ASP A 63 -2.92 6.93 -1.23
N ALA A 64 -1.63 7.26 -1.21
CA ALA A 64 -0.75 7.19 -2.38
C ALA A 64 -0.71 5.78 -3.00
N ALA A 65 -0.68 4.73 -2.17
CA ALA A 65 -0.73 3.34 -2.62
C ALA A 65 -2.09 2.96 -3.25
N ARG A 66 -3.19 3.63 -2.85
CA ARG A 66 -4.54 3.41 -3.40
C ARG A 66 -4.77 4.17 -4.71
N ASP A 67 -4.39 5.45 -4.74
CA ASP A 67 -4.63 6.34 -5.88
C ASP A 67 -3.53 6.27 -6.95
N GLY A 68 -2.37 5.71 -6.60
CA GLY A 68 -1.24 5.54 -7.51
C GLY A 68 -0.31 6.77 -7.59
N SER A 69 0.57 6.78 -8.60
CA SER A 69 1.70 7.70 -8.69
C SER A 69 1.30 9.19 -8.75
N GLU A 70 0.16 9.52 -9.36
CA GLU A 70 -0.32 10.91 -9.48
C GLU A 70 -0.66 11.54 -8.11
N ALA A 71 -1.24 10.78 -7.19
CA ALA A 71 -1.48 11.25 -5.83
C ALA A 71 -0.20 11.34 -5.00
N THR A 72 0.79 10.50 -5.31
CA THR A 72 2.08 10.46 -4.58
C THR A 72 2.87 11.76 -4.75
N GLU A 73 2.87 12.35 -5.96
CA GLU A 73 3.58 13.61 -6.24
C GLU A 73 2.94 14.81 -5.53
N GLU A 74 1.61 14.87 -5.50
CA GLU A 74 0.86 15.92 -4.80
C GLU A 74 1.05 15.81 -3.29
N ILE A 75 0.99 14.57 -2.76
CA ILE A 75 1.23 14.27 -1.34
C ILE A 75 2.67 14.65 -0.93
N MET A 76 3.69 14.29 -1.72
CA MET A 76 5.08 14.69 -1.44
C MET A 76 5.28 16.20 -1.45
N GLY A 77 4.57 16.92 -2.32
CA GLY A 77 4.57 18.38 -2.35
C GLY A 77 4.00 19.03 -1.09
N ASP A 78 3.10 18.35 -0.39
CA ASP A 78 2.44 18.81 0.84
C ASP A 78 3.19 18.39 2.13
N LEU A 79 4.20 17.51 2.02
CA LEU A 79 5.01 17.07 3.16
C LEU A 79 5.93 18.18 3.67
N THR A 80 5.94 18.37 5.00
CA THR A 80 6.93 19.26 5.63
C THR A 80 8.35 18.68 5.51
N PRO A 81 9.41 19.51 5.66
CA PRO A 81 10.80 19.03 5.61
C PRO A 81 11.10 17.93 6.64
N GLU A 82 10.47 18.02 7.83
CA GLU A 82 10.58 17.01 8.89
C GLU A 82 9.95 15.69 8.46
N GLN A 83 8.77 15.75 7.81
CA GLN A 83 8.07 14.56 7.33
C GLN A 83 8.82 13.87 6.17
N GLN A 84 9.44 14.63 5.28
CA GLN A 84 10.30 14.08 4.23
C GLN A 84 11.52 13.38 4.84
N THR A 85 12.11 13.97 5.89
CA THR A 85 13.24 13.35 6.60
C THR A 85 12.83 12.04 7.26
N GLN A 86 11.67 12.00 7.91
CA GLN A 86 11.10 10.75 8.46
C GLN A 86 10.89 9.71 7.37
N PHE A 87 10.26 10.07 6.26
CA PHE A 87 10.01 9.16 5.14
C PHE A 87 11.30 8.56 4.59
N MET A 88 12.33 9.38 4.38
CA MET A 88 13.65 8.94 3.92
C MET A 88 14.35 8.03 4.94
N SER A 89 14.26 8.36 6.23
CA SER A 89 14.86 7.56 7.30
C SER A 89 14.18 6.19 7.44
N PHE A 90 12.86 6.15 7.31
CA PHE A 90 12.06 4.94 7.23
C PHE A 90 12.46 4.13 5.99
N ALA A 91 12.53 4.75 4.81
CA ALA A 91 12.87 4.07 3.56
C ALA A 91 14.26 3.41 3.65
N MET A 92 15.26 4.09 4.21
CA MET A 92 16.57 3.47 4.47
C MET A 92 16.51 2.32 5.46
N GLN A 93 15.79 2.48 6.58
CA GLN A 93 15.65 1.40 7.56
C GLN A 93 14.89 0.20 7.00
N ALA A 94 13.80 0.43 6.27
CA ALA A 94 13.03 -0.60 5.60
C ALA A 94 13.87 -1.30 4.53
N ALA A 95 14.67 -0.57 3.75
CA ALA A 95 15.60 -1.19 2.79
C ALA A 95 16.66 -2.07 3.50
N MET A 96 17.21 -1.63 4.63
CA MET A 96 18.17 -2.44 5.39
C MET A 96 17.52 -3.63 6.12
N THR A 97 16.28 -3.48 6.59
CA THR A 97 15.61 -4.48 7.45
C THR A 97 14.80 -5.48 6.63
N CYS A 98 14.16 -5.02 5.56
CA CYS A 98 13.28 -5.80 4.68
C CYS A 98 13.93 -6.13 3.34
N GLY A 99 14.89 -5.31 2.86
CA GLY A 99 15.62 -5.54 1.61
C GLY A 99 16.87 -6.42 1.74
N MET A 100 17.43 -6.60 2.94
CA MET A 100 18.43 -7.65 3.22
C MET A 100 17.74 -9.03 3.37
N GLY A 101 17.05 -9.45 2.33
CA GLY A 101 16.38 -10.75 2.21
C GLY A 101 16.90 -11.60 1.05
N GLU A 102 18.11 -11.31 0.54
CA GLU A 102 18.87 -12.14 -0.40
C GLU A 102 20.03 -12.89 0.28
#